data_AF-A0A8J7GK42-F1
#
_entry.id   AF-A0A8J7GK42-F1
#
_cell.length_a   1.000
_cell.length_b   1.000
_cell.length_c   1.000
_cell.angle_alpha   90.00
_cell.angle_beta   90.00
_cell.angle_gamma   90.00
#
_symmetry.space_group_name_H-M   'P 1'
#
loop_
_entity.id
_entity.type
_entity.pdbx_description
1 polymer ?
#
loop_
_entity_poly.entity_id
_entity_poly.type
_entity_poly.pdbx_seq_one_letter_code
_entity_poly.pdbx_strand_id
1 'polypeptide(L)'
;MTVESAASLPPRVGDADLVRLLALYRELVASPELNERLEAVLSPSDNVRPLCRARDVSFSMPEELTAAVQRRVGRGAFSQYVTQAVAKQLEMDLLAELSAILETEHGPVSEQALAEAGAGWPDAQ
;
A
#
# COMPACT_ATOMS: atom_id res chain seq x y z
N MET A 1 41.70 -0.35 -9.98
CA MET A 1 41.15 0.21 -8.73
C MET A 1 40.52 1.54 -9.10
N THR A 2 39.26 1.47 -9.50
CA THR A 2 38.46 2.62 -9.95
C THR A 2 37.03 2.27 -9.55
N VAL A 3 36.46 3.02 -8.62
CA VAL A 3 35.02 2.97 -8.33
C VAL A 3 34.56 4.41 -8.35
N GLU A 4 34.19 4.85 -9.54
CA GLU A 4 33.53 6.11 -9.83
C GLU A 4 32.15 5.71 -10.36
N SER A 5 31.11 5.93 -9.56
CA SER A 5 29.75 6.25 -10.02
C SER A 5 28.89 6.47 -8.78
N ALA A 6 28.97 7.68 -8.25
CA ALA A 6 27.98 8.20 -7.33
C ALA A 6 26.71 8.44 -8.16
N ALA A 7 25.78 7.48 -8.12
CA ALA A 7 24.41 7.75 -8.55
C ALA A 7 23.89 8.89 -7.66
N SER A 8 23.75 10.06 -8.27
CA SER A 8 23.26 11.28 -7.64
C SER A 8 21.94 10.98 -6.94
N LEU A 9 21.95 11.04 -5.61
CA LEU A 9 20.74 11.19 -4.81
C LEU A 9 19.97 12.38 -5.41
N PRO A 10 18.64 12.31 -5.62
CA PRO A 10 17.90 13.51 -5.96
C PRO A 10 18.21 14.59 -4.91
N PRO A 11 18.40 15.85 -5.32
CA PRO A 11 18.69 16.93 -4.39
C PRO A 11 17.60 16.95 -3.30
N ARG A 12 18.01 17.18 -2.05
CA ARG A 12 17.06 17.32 -0.94
C ARG A 12 16.01 18.34 -1.35
N VAL A 13 14.77 17.88 -1.41
CA VAL A 13 13.63 18.69 -1.79
C VAL A 13 13.46 19.75 -0.71
N GLY A 14 13.94 20.97 -0.94
CA GLY A 14 13.76 22.07 0.00
C GLY A 14 12.29 22.45 0.10
N ASP A 15 11.88 23.23 1.11
CA ASP A 15 10.47 23.62 1.29
C ASP A 15 9.82 24.21 0.02
N ALA A 16 10.58 24.99 -0.75
CA ALA A 16 10.13 25.53 -2.03
C ALA A 16 9.91 24.44 -3.10
N ASP A 17 10.75 23.39 -3.09
CA ASP A 17 10.61 22.23 -3.96
C ASP A 17 9.48 21.30 -3.49
N LEU A 18 9.19 21.21 -2.19
CA LEU A 18 8.04 20.46 -1.67
C LEU A 18 6.73 21.15 -2.02
N VAL A 19 6.68 22.48 -1.92
CA VAL A 19 5.52 23.26 -2.40
C VAL A 19 5.35 23.09 -3.91
N ARG A 20 6.45 23.06 -4.67
CA ARG A 20 6.43 22.74 -6.11
C ARG A 20 5.93 21.32 -6.36
N LEU A 21 6.42 20.33 -5.62
CA LEU A 21 6.04 18.92 -5.73
C LEU A 21 4.59 18.69 -5.33
N LEU A 22 4.09 19.36 -4.29
CA LEU A 22 2.69 19.31 -3.88
C LEU A 22 1.80 20.01 -4.91
N ALA A 23 2.25 21.11 -5.52
CA ALA A 23 1.54 21.75 -6.62
C ALA A 23 1.48 20.82 -7.86
N LEU A 24 2.60 20.19 -8.20
CA LEU A 24 2.68 19.19 -9.27
C LEU A 24 1.85 17.95 -8.94
N TYR A 25 1.86 17.48 -7.70
CA TYR A 25 1.06 16.36 -7.24
C TYR A 25 -0.44 16.70 -7.27
N ARG A 26 -0.82 17.91 -6.84
CA ARG A 26 -2.19 18.39 -6.94
C ARG A 26 -2.64 18.50 -8.39
N GLU A 27 -1.77 18.97 -9.27
CA GLU A 27 -2.04 19.07 -10.72
C GLU A 27 -2.09 17.69 -11.38
N LEU A 28 -1.24 16.75 -10.95
CA LEU A 28 -1.21 15.36 -11.39
C LEU A 28 -2.47 14.60 -10.96
N VAL A 29 -2.91 14.77 -9.71
CA VAL A 29 -4.14 14.18 -9.17
C VAL A 29 -5.39 14.89 -9.70
N ALA A 30 -5.30 16.19 -10.01
CA ALA A 30 -6.37 16.94 -10.68
C ALA A 30 -6.40 16.71 -12.20
N SER A 31 -5.44 15.98 -12.76
CA SER A 31 -5.43 15.65 -14.18
C SER A 31 -6.59 14.71 -14.50
N PRO A 32 -7.56 15.13 -15.32
CA PRO A 32 -8.66 14.26 -15.70
C PRO A 32 -8.16 13.05 -16.50
N GLU A 33 -7.07 13.16 -17.25
CA GLU A 33 -6.48 12.05 -17.99
C GLU A 33 -5.87 11.00 -17.07
N LEU A 34 -5.13 11.43 -16.03
CA LEU A 34 -4.58 10.51 -15.05
C LEU A 34 -5.69 9.96 -14.16
N ASN A 35 -6.67 10.78 -13.78
CA ASN A 35 -7.81 10.31 -13.03
C ASN A 35 -8.66 9.35 -13.87
N GLU A 36 -8.82 9.54 -15.18
CA GLU A 36 -9.51 8.59 -16.08
C GLU A 36 -8.70 7.31 -16.30
N ARG A 37 -7.37 7.39 -16.37
CA ARG A 37 -6.49 6.20 -16.47
C ARG A 37 -6.42 5.44 -15.16
N LEU A 38 -6.33 6.15 -14.04
CA LEU A 38 -6.39 5.60 -12.71
C LEU A 38 -7.78 5.04 -12.46
N GLU A 39 -8.84 5.75 -12.80
CA GLU A 39 -10.22 5.25 -12.85
C GLU A 39 -10.43 4.25 -13.97
N ALA A 40 -9.49 3.92 -14.87
CA ALA A 40 -9.64 2.78 -15.78
C ALA A 40 -8.98 1.53 -15.20
N VAL A 41 -7.93 1.73 -14.40
CA VAL A 41 -7.21 0.70 -13.64
C VAL A 41 -7.95 0.36 -12.33
N LEU A 42 -8.46 1.38 -11.65
CA LEU A 42 -9.29 1.37 -10.45
C LEU A 42 -10.78 1.42 -10.80
N SER A 43 -11.17 1.72 -12.05
CA SER A 43 -12.55 1.50 -12.49
C SER A 43 -12.88 0.11 -12.03
N PRO A 44 -14.01 -0.06 -11.35
CA PRO A 44 -14.50 -1.36 -11.05
C PRO A 44 -14.88 -1.98 -12.39
N SER A 45 -13.94 -2.59 -13.08
CA SER A 45 -14.21 -3.93 -13.60
C SER A 45 -14.57 -4.75 -12.37
N ASP A 46 -15.86 -4.70 -11.99
CA ASP A 46 -16.52 -5.53 -11.00
C ASP A 46 -15.80 -5.72 -9.66
N ASN A 47 -16.05 -4.86 -8.66
CA ASN A 47 -16.02 -5.27 -7.24
C ASN A 47 -16.73 -4.20 -6.40
N VAL A 48 -17.97 -4.38 -5.95
CA VAL A 48 -18.38 -5.38 -4.94
C VAL A 48 -19.71 -6.07 -5.30
N ARG A 49 -19.97 -6.36 -6.58
CA ARG A 49 -20.96 -7.40 -6.93
C ARG A 49 -20.21 -8.72 -7.13
N PRO A 50 -20.64 -9.82 -6.48
CA PRO A 50 -19.94 -11.11 -6.53
C PRO A 50 -20.06 -11.72 -7.93
N LEU A 51 -19.15 -11.37 -8.83
CA LEU A 51 -19.10 -11.90 -10.20
C LEU A 51 -17.93 -12.88 -10.41
N CYS A 52 -16.96 -12.94 -9.50
CA CYS A 52 -16.20 -14.16 -9.31
C CYS A 52 -17.07 -15.11 -8.49
N ARG A 53 -17.51 -16.21 -9.09
CA ARG A 53 -18.05 -17.33 -8.31
C ARG A 53 -17.00 -17.70 -7.26
N ALA A 54 -17.30 -17.48 -5.99
CA ALA A 54 -16.47 -17.97 -4.90
C ALA A 54 -16.29 -19.47 -5.11
N ARG A 55 -15.03 -19.90 -5.25
CA ARG A 55 -14.70 -21.32 -5.34
C ARG A 55 -14.43 -21.81 -3.93
N ASP A 56 -15.12 -22.87 -3.55
CA ASP A 56 -14.85 -23.52 -2.27
C ASP A 56 -13.45 -24.13 -2.31
N VAL A 57 -12.61 -23.69 -1.37
CA VAL A 57 -11.26 -24.21 -1.15
C VAL A 57 -11.24 -24.85 0.22
N SER A 58 -10.91 -26.14 0.26
CA SER A 58 -10.79 -26.89 1.51
C SER A 58 -9.33 -26.96 1.95
N PHE A 59 -9.06 -26.60 3.19
CA PHE A 59 -7.75 -26.67 3.80
C PHE A 59 -7.88 -27.03 5.29
N SER A 60 -6.80 -27.56 5.87
CA SER A 60 -6.75 -27.88 7.30
C SER A 60 -6.21 -26.70 8.09
N MET A 61 -6.78 -26.46 9.28
CA MET A 61 -6.36 -25.40 10.20
C MET A 61 -6.19 -25.94 11.61
N PRO A 62 -5.29 -25.36 12.43
CA PRO A 62 -5.25 -25.65 13.86
C PRO A 62 -6.61 -25.41 14.51
N GLU A 63 -7.06 -26.37 15.33
CA GLU A 63 -8.38 -26.29 15.99
C GLU A 63 -8.49 -25.04 16.86
N GLU A 64 -7.43 -24.72 17.59
CA GLU A 64 -7.34 -23.53 18.45
C GLU A 64 -7.56 -22.23 17.67
N LEU A 65 -7.01 -22.14 16.45
CA LEU A 65 -7.16 -20.98 15.59
C LEU A 65 -8.59 -20.86 15.06
N THR A 66 -9.16 -21.97 14.60
CA THR A 66 -10.55 -22.01 14.15
C THR A 66 -11.50 -21.58 15.27
N ALA A 67 -11.30 -22.09 16.49
CA ALA A 67 -12.08 -21.72 17.67
C ALA A 67 -11.88 -20.26 18.07
N ALA A 68 -10.66 -19.72 17.97
CA ALA A 68 -10.38 -18.31 18.25
C ALA A 68 -11.11 -17.38 17.27
N VAL A 69 -11.06 -17.67 15.97
CA VAL A 69 -11.76 -16.89 14.95
C VAL A 69 -13.27 -16.97 15.17
N GLN A 70 -13.84 -18.17 15.38
CA GLN A 70 -15.27 -18.34 15.63
C GLN A 70 -15.75 -17.58 16.87
N ARG A 71 -14.96 -17.57 17.96
CA ARG A 71 -15.26 -16.75 19.15
C ARG A 71 -15.25 -15.25 18.85
N ARG A 72 -14.38 -14.79 17.95
CA ARG A 72 -14.23 -13.39 17.56
C ARG A 72 -15.37 -12.90 16.66
N VAL A 73 -15.75 -13.68 15.65
CA VAL A 73 -16.68 -13.22 14.60
C VAL A 73 -18.09 -13.78 14.73
N GLY A 74 -18.29 -14.79 15.58
CA GLY A 74 -19.57 -15.47 15.75
C GLY A 74 -19.91 -16.44 14.62
N ARG A 75 -21.15 -16.94 14.63
CA ARG A 75 -21.63 -17.93 13.66
C ARG A 75 -21.87 -17.30 12.29
N GLY A 76 -21.44 -17.97 11.23
CA GLY A 76 -21.70 -17.58 9.84
C GLY A 76 -20.75 -16.53 9.26
N ALA A 77 -19.90 -15.88 10.07
CA ALA A 77 -18.96 -14.84 9.61
C ALA A 77 -17.53 -15.36 9.38
N PHE A 78 -17.28 -16.67 9.55
CA PHE A 78 -15.93 -17.24 9.46
C PHE A 78 -15.31 -17.08 8.07
N SER A 79 -16.03 -17.42 7.00
CA SER A 79 -15.53 -17.30 5.63
C SER A 79 -15.23 -15.84 5.27
N GLN A 80 -16.13 -14.92 5.61
CA GLN A 80 -15.94 -13.48 5.40
C GLN A 80 -14.67 -12.99 6.11
N TYR A 81 -14.48 -13.38 7.38
CA TYR A 81 -13.29 -13.00 8.13
C TYR A 81 -12.01 -13.49 7.47
N VAL A 82 -11.96 -14.75 7.06
CA VAL A 82 -10.80 -15.32 6.39
C VAL A 82 -10.54 -14.61 5.06
N THR A 83 -11.57 -14.38 4.25
CA THR A 83 -11.44 -13.65 2.98
C THR A 83 -10.86 -12.25 3.20
N GLN A 84 -11.37 -11.50 4.18
CA GLN A 84 -10.86 -10.17 4.49
C GLN A 84 -9.43 -10.20 5.03
N ALA A 85 -9.13 -11.16 5.91
CA ALA A 85 -7.78 -11.32 6.47
C ALA A 85 -6.75 -11.67 5.40
N VAL A 86 -7.08 -12.60 4.49
CA VAL A 86 -6.20 -13.00 3.39
C VAL A 86 -6.03 -11.86 2.39
N ALA A 87 -7.11 -11.15 2.03
CA ALA A 87 -7.01 -9.99 1.14
C ALA A 87 -6.10 -8.91 1.72
N LYS A 88 -6.27 -8.59 3.02
CA LYS A 88 -5.41 -7.64 3.71
C LYS A 88 -3.96 -8.12 3.79
N GLN A 89 -3.73 -9.40 4.03
CA GLN A 89 -2.37 -9.94 4.06
C GLN A 89 -1.70 -9.82 2.70
N LEU A 90 -2.40 -10.18 1.62
CA LEU A 90 -1.88 -10.04 0.27
C LEU A 90 -1.53 -8.59 -0.08
N GLU A 91 -2.39 -7.64 0.32
CA GLU A 91 -2.09 -6.21 0.17
C GLU A 91 -0.81 -5.81 0.90
N MET A 92 -0.62 -6.25 2.15
CA MET A 92 0.60 -5.96 2.91
C MET A 92 1.84 -6.62 2.29
N ASP A 93 1.71 -7.83 1.76
CA ASP A 93 2.81 -8.53 1.09
C ASP A 93 3.24 -7.77 -0.18
N LEU A 94 2.28 -7.32 -0.99
CA LEU A 94 2.55 -6.50 -2.18
C LEU A 94 3.18 -5.16 -1.83
N LEU A 95 2.74 -4.51 -0.74
CA LEU A 95 3.35 -3.28 -0.25
C LEU A 95 4.80 -3.51 0.21
N ALA A 96 5.08 -4.63 0.87
CA ALA A 96 6.43 -4.99 1.28
C ALA A 96 7.34 -5.25 0.08
N GLU A 97 6.85 -5.95 -0.94
CA GLU A 97 7.56 -6.15 -2.21
C GLU A 97 7.90 -4.82 -2.89
N LEU A 98 6.93 -3.91 -2.99
CA LEU A 98 7.15 -2.57 -3.55
C LEU A 98 8.16 -1.78 -2.74
N SER A 99 8.06 -1.80 -1.40
CA SER A 99 9.01 -1.12 -0.52
C SER A 99 10.44 -1.61 -0.75
N ALA A 100 10.64 -2.92 -0.89
CA ALA A 100 11.96 -3.50 -1.13
C ALA A 100 12.56 -3.07 -2.49
N ILE A 101 11.73 -2.93 -3.53
CA ILE A 101 12.16 -2.40 -4.83
C ILE A 101 12.63 -0.95 -4.67
N LEU A 102 11.83 -0.12 -4.01
CA LEU A 102 12.16 1.30 -3.80
C LEU A 102 13.43 1.49 -2.96
N GLU A 103 13.60 0.69 -1.90
CA GLU A 103 14.83 0.71 -1.10
C GLU A 103 16.06 0.26 -1.89
N THR A 104 15.91 -0.67 -2.82
CA THR A 104 17.01 -1.11 -3.70
C THR A 104 17.41 0.00 -4.67
N GLU A 105 16.44 0.73 -5.22
CA GLU A 105 16.66 1.79 -6.20
C GLU A 105 17.18 3.10 -5.56
N HIS A 106 16.72 3.42 -4.35
CA HIS A 106 16.95 4.73 -3.73
C HIS A 106 17.71 4.68 -2.40
N GLY A 107 17.93 3.49 -1.83
CA GLY A 107 18.47 3.30 -0.49
C GLY A 107 17.39 3.39 0.60
N PRO A 108 17.76 3.04 1.85
CA PRO A 108 16.83 3.08 2.98
C PRO A 108 16.42 4.51 3.33
N VAL A 109 15.20 4.67 3.84
CA VAL A 109 14.70 5.97 4.33
C VAL A 109 15.48 6.37 5.59
N SER A 110 16.05 7.58 5.60
CA SER A 110 16.79 8.09 6.76
C SER A 110 15.86 8.46 7.93
N GLU A 111 16.30 8.26 9.16
CA GLU A 111 15.57 8.66 10.38
C GLU A 111 15.19 10.15 10.40
N GLN A 112 16.07 11.02 9.89
CA GLN A 112 15.81 12.45 9.77
C GLN A 112 14.58 12.72 8.87
N ALA A 113 14.52 12.09 7.70
CA ALA A 113 13.40 12.23 6.78
C ALA A 113 12.08 11.70 7.38
N LEU A 114 12.14 10.62 8.15
CA LEU A 114 10.97 10.10 8.88
C LEU A 114 10.47 11.07 9.96
N ALA A 115 11.39 11.68 10.72
CA ALA A 115 11.05 12.66 11.74
C ALA A 115 10.42 13.92 11.14
N GLU A 116 10.97 14.42 10.02
CA GLU A 116 10.43 15.55 9.28
C GLU A 116 9.03 15.24 8.72
N ALA A 117 8.84 14.05 8.11
CA ALA A 117 7.54 13.61 7.61
C ALA A 117 6.50 13.44 8.73
N GLY A 118 6.89 12.87 9.87
CA GLY A 118 6.02 12.72 11.04
C GLY A 118 5.56 14.05 11.61
N ALA A 119 6.44 15.05 11.66
CA ALA A 119 6.10 16.41 12.12
C ALA A 119 5.15 17.14 11.16
N GLY A 120 5.18 16.81 9.86
CA GLY A 120 4.30 17.37 8.84
C GLY A 120 2.97 16.63 8.66
N TRP A 121 2.77 15.49 9.33
CA TRP A 121 1.55 14.69 9.16
C TRP A 121 0.37 15.32 9.93
N PRO A 122 -0.81 15.48 9.31
CA PRO A 122 -1.94 16.20 9.90
C PRO A 122 -2.50 15.56 11.19
N ASP A 123 -2.24 14.28 11.43
CA ASP A 123 -2.67 13.55 12.63
C ASP A 123 -1.67 13.66 13.80
N ALA A 124 -0.56 14.40 13.64
CA ALA A 124 0.47 14.59 14.66
C ALA A 124 0.22 15.79 15.61
N GLN A 125 -0.92 16.49 15.48
CA GLN A 125 -1.36 17.61 16.32
C GLN A 125 -2.30 17.15 17.44
#